data_AF-A0A6G7V9W6-F1
#
_entry.id   AF-A0A6G7V9W6-F1
#
_cell.length_a   1.000
_cell.length_b   1.000
_cell.length_c   1.000
_cell.angle_alpha   90.00
_cell.angle_beta   90.00
_cell.angle_gamma   90.00
#
_symmetry.space_group_name_H-M   'P 1'
#
loop_
_entity.id
_entity.type
_entity.pdbx_description
1 polymer ?
#
loop_
_entity_poly.entity_id
_entity_poly.type
_entity_poly.pdbx_seq_one_letter_code
_entity_poly.pdbx_strand_id
1 'polypeptide(L)'
;MPAEETQSSFERRAQARLHVQLPVQLQCKGEEQPRRAVLLDLSWGGALCQTKGMLPTNNQLVQLWLPWEQQDRIQIEAQLLRQKPGGGGQCLVALRFRRLSLTDHNRLERLLGRIREQDAANRTLEPQPLAAMIEVMIKTFDEWRAALVNIASGRLLISTPAAFMPGQSLGLRFNGVPQRARLNLRARVLTSEPKQNPDGTSAYLLTVEFEHLESALRNWTQWLLAQIPDEKGPLPSDYQYPPAVAIPAQIILAKDTRSALELGFPEAMNYLITAWGDAEAFDIVFRQLIFGESFTTETWTPEAWEELKFLQSLHEEAYGVSEGRRLMLRITGQEPF
;
A
#
# COMPACT_ATOMS: atom_id res chain seq x y z
N MET A 1 -11.27 -48.12 18.82
CA MET A 1 -10.24 -47.10 19.06
C MET A 1 -10.23 -46.17 17.85
N PRO A 2 -10.62 -44.91 17.98
CA PRO A 2 -10.65 -43.98 16.87
C PRO A 2 -9.22 -43.49 16.57
N ALA A 3 -8.90 -43.42 15.29
CA ALA A 3 -7.60 -43.01 14.78
C ALA A 3 -7.32 -41.54 15.12
N GLU A 4 -6.11 -41.31 15.63
CA GLU A 4 -5.52 -40.01 15.91
C GLU A 4 -5.49 -39.16 14.63
N GLU A 5 -6.18 -38.02 14.68
CA GLU A 5 -6.05 -36.93 13.71
C GLU A 5 -4.59 -36.46 13.70
N THR A 6 -3.94 -36.67 12.56
CA THR A 6 -2.55 -36.31 12.33
C THR A 6 -2.39 -34.79 12.34
N GLN A 7 -1.93 -34.29 13.48
CA GLN A 7 -0.94 -33.24 13.69
C GLN A 7 -0.61 -32.30 12.50
N SER A 8 -0.85 -31.01 12.76
CA SER A 8 0.07 -29.90 12.49
C SER A 8 0.51 -29.69 11.03
N SER A 9 -0.30 -28.94 10.29
CA SER A 9 0.21 -28.20 9.12
C SER A 9 1.16 -27.11 9.59
N PHE A 10 2.45 -27.40 9.71
CA PHE A 10 3.49 -26.39 9.87
C PHE A 10 3.25 -25.26 8.86
N GLU A 11 3.13 -24.03 9.37
CA GLU A 11 2.72 -22.82 8.67
C GLU A 11 3.68 -22.47 7.51
N ARG A 12 3.44 -23.03 6.31
CA ARG A 12 4.14 -22.62 5.08
C ARG A 12 3.68 -21.25 4.54
N ARG A 13 2.96 -20.44 5.34
CA ARG A 13 2.26 -19.24 4.87
C ARG A 13 3.00 -18.00 5.38
N ALA A 14 3.44 -17.17 4.44
CA ALA A 14 4.19 -15.95 4.74
C ALA A 14 3.30 -14.73 5.12
N GLN A 15 1.98 -14.89 5.18
CA GLN A 15 1.01 -13.80 5.40
C GLN A 15 -0.13 -14.26 6.29
N ALA A 16 -0.54 -13.41 7.23
CA ALA A 16 -1.69 -13.63 8.09
C ALA A 16 -2.99 -13.72 7.28
N ARG A 17 -3.88 -14.64 7.64
CA ARG A 17 -5.23 -14.74 7.10
C ARG A 17 -6.22 -14.38 8.18
N LEU A 18 -7.08 -13.42 7.87
CA LEU A 18 -8.14 -12.98 8.73
C LEU A 18 -9.43 -13.70 8.29
N HIS A 19 -10.09 -14.35 9.23
CA HIS A 19 -11.39 -14.96 8.96
C HIS A 19 -12.45 -13.88 8.93
N VAL A 20 -13.24 -13.84 7.86
CA VAL A 20 -14.26 -12.80 7.68
C VAL A 20 -15.37 -13.32 6.80
N GLN A 21 -16.63 -13.05 7.14
CA GLN A 21 -17.79 -13.43 6.33
C GLN A 21 -18.44 -12.17 5.74
N LEU A 22 -18.14 -11.89 4.47
CA LEU A 22 -18.60 -10.69 3.78
C LEU A 22 -19.18 -11.06 2.42
N PRO A 23 -20.31 -10.45 1.98
CA PRO A 23 -20.74 -10.59 0.61
C PRO A 23 -19.75 -9.87 -0.32
N VAL A 24 -19.32 -10.56 -1.38
CA VAL A 24 -18.42 -10.02 -2.40
C VAL A 24 -18.92 -10.36 -3.79
N GLN A 25 -18.31 -9.73 -4.80
CA GLN A 25 -18.60 -10.01 -6.20
C GLN A 25 -17.35 -10.52 -6.91
N LEU A 26 -17.53 -11.49 -7.80
CA LEU A 26 -16.48 -12.07 -8.63
C LEU A 26 -16.92 -12.02 -10.10
N GLN A 27 -16.05 -11.57 -11.00
CA GLN A 27 -16.31 -11.62 -12.44
C GLN A 27 -15.13 -12.29 -13.14
N CYS A 28 -15.41 -13.39 -13.84
CA CYS A 28 -14.44 -14.04 -14.69
C CYS A 28 -14.36 -13.33 -16.05
N LYS A 29 -13.18 -13.34 -16.68
CA LYS A 29 -13.01 -12.78 -18.02
C LYS A 29 -13.97 -13.44 -19.01
N GLY A 30 -14.80 -12.63 -19.67
CA GLY A 30 -15.79 -13.08 -20.66
C GLY A 30 -17.19 -13.30 -20.09
N GLU A 31 -17.39 -13.13 -18.79
CA GLU A 31 -18.74 -13.10 -18.20
C GLU A 31 -19.25 -11.65 -18.16
N GLU A 32 -20.48 -11.42 -18.64
CA GLU A 32 -21.09 -10.08 -18.64
C GLU A 32 -21.49 -9.59 -17.24
N GLN A 33 -21.84 -10.51 -16.35
CA GLN A 33 -22.35 -10.18 -15.03
C GLN A 33 -21.47 -10.73 -13.90
N PRO A 34 -21.20 -9.93 -12.86
CA PRO A 34 -20.50 -10.41 -11.68
C PRO A 34 -21.37 -11.41 -10.89
N ARG A 35 -20.74 -12.51 -10.49
CA ARG A 35 -21.32 -13.52 -9.60
C ARG A 35 -21.20 -13.09 -8.14
N ARG A 36 -22.25 -13.31 -7.36
CA ARG A 36 -22.21 -13.13 -5.90
C ARG A 36 -21.43 -14.28 -5.26
N ALA A 37 -20.61 -13.94 -4.28
CA ALA A 37 -19.84 -14.87 -3.48
C ALA A 37 -19.82 -14.42 -2.02
N VAL A 38 -19.37 -15.31 -1.13
CA VAL A 38 -19.11 -14.98 0.28
C VAL A 38 -17.62 -15.11 0.51
N LEU A 39 -16.96 -14.03 0.90
CA LEU A 39 -15.59 -14.08 1.39
C LEU A 39 -15.58 -14.85 2.71
N LEU A 40 -14.61 -15.75 2.89
CA LEU A 40 -14.43 -16.55 4.11
C LEU A 40 -13.12 -16.19 4.81
N ASP A 41 -12.07 -15.99 4.02
CA ASP A 41 -10.77 -15.52 4.51
C ASP A 41 -10.25 -14.40 3.61
N LEU A 42 -9.60 -13.41 4.21
CA LEU A 42 -8.88 -12.36 3.52
C LEU A 42 -7.45 -12.26 4.06
N SER A 43 -6.48 -12.11 3.17
CA SER A 43 -5.11 -11.74 3.53
C SER A 43 -4.63 -10.60 2.66
N TRP A 44 -3.44 -10.10 2.97
CA TRP A 44 -2.78 -9.12 2.12
C TRP A 44 -2.60 -9.66 0.69
N GLY A 45 -2.20 -10.93 0.52
CA GLY A 45 -1.92 -11.55 -0.78
C GLY A 45 -3.06 -12.26 -1.52
N GLY A 46 -4.20 -12.48 -0.89
CA GLY A 46 -5.25 -13.31 -1.49
C GLY A 46 -6.52 -13.44 -0.67
N ALA A 47 -7.44 -14.23 -1.19
CA ALA A 47 -8.76 -14.43 -0.61
C ALA A 47 -9.23 -15.87 -0.77
N LEU A 48 -10.07 -16.32 0.16
CA LEU A 48 -10.86 -17.55 0.02
C LEU A 48 -12.33 -17.15 -0.07
N CYS A 49 -12.99 -17.54 -1.16
CA CYS A 49 -14.39 -17.24 -1.41
C CYS A 49 -15.21 -18.52 -1.52
N GLN A 50 -16.49 -18.43 -1.20
CA GLN A 50 -17.51 -19.44 -1.45
C GLN A 50 -18.45 -18.94 -2.53
N THR A 51 -18.69 -19.76 -3.54
CA THR A 51 -19.50 -19.42 -4.72
C THR A 51 -20.57 -20.49 -4.96
N LYS A 52 -21.59 -20.15 -5.75
CA LYS A 52 -22.54 -21.14 -6.30
C LYS A 52 -21.97 -21.71 -7.60
N GLY A 53 -21.69 -23.01 -7.62
CA GLY A 53 -21.05 -23.67 -8.75
C GLY A 53 -19.57 -23.32 -8.90
N MET A 54 -18.91 -24.01 -9.83
CA MET A 54 -17.48 -23.79 -10.13
C MET A 54 -17.28 -22.55 -11.00
N LEU A 55 -16.13 -21.90 -10.86
CA LEU A 55 -15.68 -20.90 -11.82
C LEU A 55 -15.04 -21.58 -13.03
N PRO A 56 -15.08 -20.97 -14.23
CA PRO A 56 -14.39 -21.49 -15.40
C PRO A 56 -12.89 -21.72 -15.12
N THR A 57 -12.39 -22.92 -15.39
CA THR A 57 -11.09 -23.44 -14.92
C THR A 57 -9.85 -22.94 -15.69
N ASN A 58 -10.00 -22.10 -16.72
CA ASN A 58 -8.91 -21.77 -17.64
C ASN A 58 -7.96 -20.67 -17.12
N ASN A 59 -7.28 -20.92 -16.00
CA ASN A 59 -6.24 -20.04 -15.42
C ASN A 59 -6.63 -18.55 -15.43
N GLN A 60 -7.93 -18.30 -15.22
CA GLN A 60 -8.53 -17.02 -15.56
C GLN A 60 -8.22 -15.98 -14.50
N LEU A 61 -8.00 -14.76 -14.98
CA LEU A 61 -8.09 -13.57 -14.16
C LEU A 61 -9.55 -13.39 -13.75
N VAL A 62 -9.75 -13.13 -12.48
CA VAL A 62 -11.02 -12.88 -11.82
C VAL A 62 -10.94 -11.49 -11.22
N GLN A 63 -11.88 -10.62 -11.56
CA GLN A 63 -12.06 -9.36 -10.86
C GLN A 63 -12.84 -9.65 -9.57
N LEU A 64 -12.26 -9.26 -8.43
CA LEU A 64 -12.86 -9.32 -7.11
C LEU A 64 -13.22 -7.91 -6.67
N TRP A 65 -14.47 -7.73 -6.23
CA TRP A 65 -14.88 -6.50 -5.54
C TRP A 65 -15.19 -6.80 -4.08
N LEU A 66 -14.43 -6.17 -3.19
CA LEU A 66 -14.71 -6.12 -1.77
C LEU A 66 -15.59 -4.91 -1.47
N PRO A 67 -16.54 -5.01 -0.53
CA PRO A 67 -17.30 -3.85 -0.09
C PRO A 67 -16.40 -2.82 0.59
N TRP A 68 -16.63 -1.55 0.31
CA TRP A 68 -16.03 -0.39 0.97
C TRP A 68 -17.13 0.61 1.36
N GLU A 69 -16.76 1.69 2.05
CA GLU A 69 -17.67 2.69 2.62
C GLU A 69 -18.65 3.25 1.57
N GLN A 70 -19.89 3.58 2.00
CA GLN A 70 -20.90 4.27 1.19
C GLN A 70 -21.10 3.71 -0.24
N GLN A 71 -21.18 2.38 -0.37
CA GLN A 71 -21.34 1.63 -1.63
C GLN A 71 -20.12 1.59 -2.57
N ASP A 72 -19.01 2.24 -2.19
CA ASP A 72 -17.75 2.12 -2.90
C ASP A 72 -17.17 0.69 -2.74
N ARG A 73 -16.15 0.36 -3.53
CA ARG A 73 -15.59 -0.99 -3.59
C ARG A 73 -14.08 -0.95 -3.73
N ILE A 74 -13.43 -1.97 -3.17
CA ILE A 74 -12.03 -2.26 -3.46
C ILE A 74 -12.02 -3.21 -4.65
N GLN A 75 -11.43 -2.78 -5.77
CA GLN A 75 -11.29 -3.62 -6.96
C GLN A 75 -9.92 -4.29 -7.00
N ILE A 76 -9.91 -5.61 -7.17
CA ILE A 76 -8.70 -6.42 -7.19
C ILE A 76 -8.75 -7.38 -8.37
N GLU A 77 -7.74 -7.33 -9.25
CA GLU A 77 -7.51 -8.38 -10.22
C GLU A 77 -6.80 -9.55 -9.52
N ALA A 78 -7.42 -10.72 -9.54
CA ALA A 78 -6.94 -11.92 -8.89
C ALA A 78 -6.80 -13.09 -9.88
N GLN A 79 -5.95 -14.05 -9.56
CA GLN A 79 -5.83 -15.32 -10.27
C GLN A 79 -6.51 -16.42 -9.45
N LEU A 80 -7.31 -17.23 -10.13
CA LEU A 80 -7.84 -18.47 -9.56
C LEU A 80 -6.70 -19.48 -9.36
N LEU A 81 -6.38 -19.82 -8.10
CA LEU A 81 -5.34 -20.80 -7.80
C LEU A 81 -5.88 -22.24 -7.80
N ARG A 82 -7.03 -22.42 -7.18
CA ARG A 82 -7.70 -23.72 -7.04
C ARG A 82 -9.14 -23.52 -6.65
N GLN A 83 -9.94 -24.53 -6.94
CA GLN A 83 -11.32 -24.62 -6.50
C GLN A 83 -11.63 -26.02 -5.99
N LYS A 84 -12.46 -26.10 -4.95
CA LYS A 84 -12.88 -27.36 -4.32
C LYS A 84 -14.40 -27.39 -4.24
N PRO A 85 -15.08 -28.42 -4.78
CA PRO A 85 -16.51 -28.56 -4.60
C PRO A 85 -16.84 -28.71 -3.11
N GLY A 86 -17.85 -27.98 -2.66
CA GLY A 86 -18.45 -28.08 -1.35
C GLY A 86 -19.81 -28.79 -1.41
N GLY A 87 -20.44 -28.97 -0.26
CA GLY A 87 -21.80 -29.52 -0.19
C GLY A 87 -22.84 -28.58 -0.82
N GLY A 88 -23.95 -29.14 -1.29
CA GLY A 88 -25.11 -28.36 -1.76
C GLY A 88 -24.85 -27.48 -2.99
N GLY A 89 -23.94 -27.89 -3.89
CA GLY A 89 -23.62 -27.15 -5.12
C GLY A 89 -22.76 -25.90 -4.90
N GLN A 90 -22.22 -25.72 -3.70
CA GLN A 90 -21.27 -24.64 -3.39
C GLN A 90 -19.86 -25.01 -3.83
N CYS A 91 -19.02 -24.02 -4.07
CA CYS A 91 -17.62 -24.22 -4.41
C CYS A 91 -16.73 -23.25 -3.63
N LEU A 92 -15.68 -23.76 -3.01
CA LEU A 92 -14.63 -22.97 -2.40
C LEU A 92 -13.59 -22.61 -3.43
N VAL A 93 -13.27 -21.33 -3.52
CA VAL A 93 -12.42 -20.74 -4.55
C VAL A 93 -11.28 -19.99 -3.86
N ALA A 94 -10.05 -20.42 -4.10
CA ALA A 94 -8.86 -19.75 -3.59
C ALA A 94 -8.30 -18.80 -4.64
N LEU A 95 -8.22 -17.52 -4.29
CA LEU A 95 -7.76 -16.43 -5.14
C LEU A 95 -6.42 -15.89 -4.66
N ARG A 96 -5.58 -15.49 -5.60
CA ARG A 96 -4.33 -14.76 -5.34
C ARG A 96 -4.38 -13.43 -6.04
N PHE A 97 -4.12 -12.35 -5.32
CA PHE A 97 -4.14 -11.01 -5.91
C PHE A 97 -2.97 -10.84 -6.87
N ARG A 98 -3.24 -10.25 -8.02
CA ARG A 98 -2.27 -10.01 -9.11
C ARG A 98 -2.05 -8.53 -9.30
N ARG A 99 -3.13 -7.74 -9.34
CA ARG A 99 -3.08 -6.29 -9.52
C ARG A 99 -4.14 -5.56 -8.73
N LEU A 100 -3.79 -4.38 -8.27
CA LEU A 100 -4.67 -3.44 -7.59
C LEU A 100 -4.17 -2.01 -7.80
N SER A 101 -5.08 -1.04 -7.81
CA SER A 101 -4.70 0.38 -7.85
C SER A 101 -3.97 0.76 -6.54
N LEU A 102 -3.24 1.89 -6.54
CA LEU A 102 -2.62 2.41 -5.32
C LEU A 102 -3.68 2.76 -4.27
N THR A 103 -4.81 3.33 -4.70
CA THR A 103 -5.95 3.64 -3.83
C THR A 103 -6.55 2.37 -3.23
N ASP A 104 -6.81 1.34 -4.04
CA ASP A 104 -7.35 0.06 -3.58
C ASP A 104 -6.39 -0.69 -2.65
N HIS A 105 -5.08 -0.51 -2.84
CA HIS A 105 -4.06 -1.04 -1.93
C HIS A 105 -4.22 -0.47 -0.53
N ASN A 106 -4.30 0.85 -0.42
CA ASN A 106 -4.46 1.52 0.87
C ASN A 106 -5.79 1.14 1.52
N ARG A 107 -6.87 1.06 0.75
CA ARG A 107 -8.18 0.59 1.23
C ARG A 107 -8.12 -0.85 1.74
N LEU A 108 -7.40 -1.74 1.04
CA LEU A 108 -7.22 -3.13 1.47
C LEU A 108 -6.43 -3.21 2.79
N GLU A 109 -5.35 -2.45 2.95
CA GLU A 109 -4.61 -2.41 4.22
C GLU A 109 -5.50 -1.95 5.38
N ARG A 110 -6.33 -0.93 5.15
CA ARG A 110 -7.29 -0.44 6.15
C ARG A 110 -8.37 -1.48 6.47
N LEU A 111 -8.92 -2.14 5.46
CA LEU A 111 -9.91 -3.21 5.66
C LEU A 111 -9.32 -4.33 6.53
N LEU A 112 -8.11 -4.77 6.22
CA LEU A 112 -7.39 -5.79 6.99
C LEU A 112 -7.10 -5.32 8.42
N GLY A 113 -6.72 -4.05 8.60
CA GLY A 113 -6.54 -3.43 9.92
C GLY A 113 -7.81 -3.51 10.77
N ARG A 114 -8.95 -3.07 10.21
CA ARG A 114 -10.26 -3.10 10.90
C ARG A 114 -10.70 -4.51 11.26
N ILE A 115 -10.60 -5.47 10.32
CA ILE A 115 -10.94 -6.87 10.60
C ILE A 115 -10.08 -7.41 11.75
N ARG A 116 -8.77 -7.07 11.75
CA ARG A 116 -7.85 -7.49 12.81
C ARG A 116 -8.16 -6.86 14.16
N GLU A 117 -8.53 -5.58 14.20
CA GLU A 117 -8.92 -4.89 15.44
C GLU A 117 -10.18 -5.50 16.05
N GLN A 118 -11.16 -5.86 15.22
CA GLN A 118 -12.37 -6.58 15.65
C GLN A 118 -12.04 -7.98 16.20
N ASP A 119 -11.09 -8.69 15.60
CA ASP A 119 -10.61 -9.99 16.09
C ASP A 119 -9.78 -9.87 17.38
N ALA A 120 -8.96 -8.82 17.49
CA ALA A 120 -8.10 -8.56 18.65
C ALA A 120 -8.89 -8.15 19.89
N ALA A 121 -10.03 -7.44 19.72
CA ALA A 121 -10.96 -7.19 20.82
C ALA A 121 -11.44 -8.49 21.51
N ASN A 122 -11.37 -9.62 20.80
CA ASN A 122 -11.76 -10.94 21.29
C ASN A 122 -10.57 -11.85 21.68
N ARG A 123 -9.31 -11.42 21.53
CA ARG A 123 -8.12 -12.27 21.75
C ARG A 123 -6.95 -11.51 22.39
N THR A 124 -6.29 -12.13 23.36
CA THR A 124 -5.12 -11.60 24.11
C THR A 124 -3.76 -11.78 23.40
N LEU A 125 -3.73 -12.21 22.14
CA LEU A 125 -2.49 -12.50 21.43
C LEU A 125 -2.00 -11.29 20.62
N GLU A 126 -0.69 -11.10 20.61
CA GLU A 126 -0.01 -10.07 19.82
C GLU A 126 -0.35 -10.18 18.32
N PRO A 127 -0.66 -9.07 17.64
CA PRO A 127 -1.07 -9.09 16.25
C PRO A 127 0.10 -9.47 15.33
N GLN A 128 -0.06 -10.55 14.56
CA GLN A 128 0.88 -10.95 13.52
C GLN A 128 0.90 -9.88 12.40
N PRO A 129 2.06 -9.58 11.79
CA PRO A 129 2.13 -8.66 10.66
C PRO A 129 1.33 -9.17 9.46
N LEU A 130 0.62 -8.27 8.76
CA LEU A 130 -0.23 -8.61 7.61
C LEU A 130 0.59 -9.15 6.42
N ALA A 131 1.79 -8.59 6.23
CA ALA A 131 2.76 -9.00 5.23
C ALA A 131 4.17 -8.62 5.67
N ALA A 132 5.19 -9.25 5.08
CA ALA A 132 6.56 -8.80 5.22
C ALA A 132 6.73 -7.44 4.53
N MET A 133 7.34 -6.50 5.23
CA MET A 133 7.64 -5.16 4.74
C MET A 133 9.16 -5.02 4.60
N ILE A 134 9.60 -4.49 3.47
CA ILE A 134 10.99 -4.18 3.19
C ILE A 134 11.10 -2.67 3.07
N GLU A 135 12.01 -2.08 3.85
CA GLU A 135 12.37 -0.68 3.73
C GLU A 135 13.53 -0.54 2.74
N VAL A 136 13.29 0.18 1.65
CA VAL A 136 14.30 0.51 0.65
C VAL A 136 14.86 1.88 1.00
N MET A 137 16.15 1.92 1.36
CA MET A 137 16.82 3.13 1.83
C MET A 137 17.50 3.83 0.65
N ILE A 138 17.02 5.03 0.33
CA ILE A 138 17.55 5.85 -0.76
C ILE A 138 18.25 7.09 -0.18
N LYS A 139 19.53 7.25 -0.47
CA LYS A 139 20.37 8.27 0.18
C LYS A 139 20.48 9.56 -0.63
N THR A 140 20.29 9.47 -1.95
CA THR A 140 20.50 10.60 -2.87
C THR A 140 19.35 10.78 -3.84
N PHE A 141 19.19 11.98 -4.38
CA PHE A 141 18.19 12.24 -5.43
C PHE A 141 18.45 11.43 -6.70
N ASP A 142 19.71 11.16 -7.05
CA ASP A 142 20.05 10.35 -8.23
C ASP A 142 19.65 8.88 -8.04
N GLU A 143 19.87 8.32 -6.85
CA GLU A 143 19.34 7.00 -6.49
C GLU A 143 17.81 6.98 -6.54
N TRP A 144 17.15 8.06 -6.10
CA TRP A 144 15.69 8.18 -6.16
C TRP A 144 15.18 8.24 -7.60
N ARG A 145 15.82 9.03 -8.47
CA ARG A 145 15.52 9.08 -9.91
C ARG A 145 15.67 7.70 -10.55
N ALA A 146 16.76 6.99 -10.27
CA ALA A 146 17.00 5.64 -10.78
C ALA A 146 15.95 4.64 -10.26
N ALA A 147 15.60 4.71 -8.97
CA ALA A 147 14.54 3.88 -8.38
C ALA A 147 13.19 4.12 -9.07
N LEU A 148 12.84 5.39 -9.29
CA LEU A 148 11.60 5.79 -9.94
C LEU A 148 11.51 5.29 -11.39
N VAL A 149 12.60 5.36 -12.16
CA VAL A 149 12.66 4.79 -13.53
C VAL A 149 12.40 3.28 -13.50
N ASN A 150 13.01 2.56 -12.54
CA ASN A 150 12.75 1.13 -12.37
C ASN A 150 11.29 0.86 -11.96
N ILE A 151 10.74 1.64 -11.01
CA ILE A 151 9.32 1.55 -10.61
C ILE A 151 8.39 1.75 -11.81
N ALA A 152 8.66 2.73 -12.65
CA ALA A 152 7.89 2.99 -13.87
C ALA A 152 7.97 1.83 -14.89
N SER A 153 9.05 1.05 -14.87
CA SER A 153 9.18 -0.17 -15.67
C SER A 153 8.43 -1.38 -15.10
N GLY A 154 7.84 -1.26 -13.90
CA GLY A 154 7.10 -2.32 -13.23
C GLY A 154 7.98 -3.33 -12.49
N ARG A 155 9.30 -3.17 -12.48
CA ARG A 155 10.23 -4.09 -11.81
C ARG A 155 11.32 -3.37 -11.03
N LEU A 156 11.81 -4.01 -9.97
CA LEU A 156 12.90 -3.48 -9.18
C LEU A 156 13.85 -4.59 -8.75
N LEU A 157 15.14 -4.26 -8.69
CA LEU A 157 16.19 -5.12 -8.15
C LEU A 157 16.61 -4.59 -6.78
N ILE A 158 16.48 -5.41 -5.74
CA ILE A 158 16.67 -5.02 -4.35
C ILE A 158 17.66 -5.98 -3.68
N SER A 159 18.54 -5.47 -2.83
CA SER A 159 19.38 -6.32 -1.97
C SER A 159 18.83 -6.37 -0.54
N THR A 160 18.58 -7.57 -0.02
CA THR A 160 17.98 -7.80 1.30
C THR A 160 18.84 -8.72 2.16
N PRO A 161 18.79 -8.62 3.50
CA PRO A 161 19.53 -9.53 4.39
C PRO A 161 18.89 -10.92 4.53
N ALA A 162 17.64 -11.10 4.11
CA ALA A 162 16.94 -12.39 4.16
C ALA A 162 16.40 -12.83 2.79
N ALA A 163 16.25 -14.15 2.64
CA ALA A 163 15.66 -14.77 1.47
C ALA A 163 14.13 -14.61 1.46
N PHE A 164 13.56 -14.51 0.26
CA PHE A 164 12.11 -14.54 0.08
C PHE A 164 11.74 -15.56 -1.00
N MET A 165 10.56 -16.15 -0.88
CA MET A 165 10.13 -17.18 -1.83
C MET A 165 9.60 -16.55 -3.12
N PRO A 166 9.96 -17.08 -4.31
CA PRO A 166 9.30 -16.71 -5.56
C PRO A 166 7.78 -16.82 -5.46
N GLY A 167 7.08 -15.81 -5.95
CA GLY A 167 5.63 -15.68 -5.86
C GLY A 167 5.10 -15.15 -4.52
N GLN A 168 5.95 -14.86 -3.54
CA GLN A 168 5.56 -14.15 -2.32
C GLN A 168 5.30 -12.66 -2.63
N SER A 169 4.20 -12.11 -2.12
CA SER A 169 3.94 -10.66 -2.19
C SER A 169 4.52 -9.98 -0.95
N LEU A 170 5.18 -8.84 -1.16
CA LEU A 170 5.91 -8.05 -0.18
C LEU A 170 5.52 -6.58 -0.27
N GLY A 171 5.44 -5.92 0.87
CA GLY A 171 5.37 -4.46 0.92
C GLY A 171 6.77 -3.87 0.77
N LEU A 172 6.91 -2.83 -0.04
CA LEU A 172 8.13 -2.05 -0.22
C LEU A 172 7.86 -0.63 0.24
N ARG A 173 8.57 -0.20 1.27
CA ARG A 173 8.55 1.16 1.79
C ARG A 173 9.81 1.87 1.35
N PHE A 174 9.71 2.84 0.48
CA PHE A 174 10.85 3.65 0.07
C PHE A 174 10.94 4.83 1.01
N ASN A 175 12.07 4.92 1.70
CA ASN A 175 12.43 5.99 2.61
C ASN A 175 13.76 6.59 2.15
N GLY A 176 13.93 7.90 2.25
CA GLY A 176 15.13 8.50 1.70
C GLY A 176 15.04 9.98 1.43
N VAL A 177 15.99 10.52 0.66
CA VAL A 177 15.99 11.92 0.20
C VAL A 177 15.12 12.05 -1.07
N PRO A 178 14.14 12.97 -1.08
CA PRO A 178 13.79 13.90 -0.01
C PRO A 178 13.06 13.17 1.12
N GLN A 179 13.35 13.49 2.40
CA GLN A 179 12.76 12.86 3.63
C GLN A 179 11.22 12.84 3.65
N ARG A 180 10.62 13.56 2.70
CA ARG A 180 9.22 13.86 2.48
C ARG A 180 8.52 12.89 1.52
N ALA A 181 9.27 12.11 0.72
CA ALA A 181 8.70 11.16 -0.22
C ALA A 181 8.67 9.75 0.40
N ARG A 182 7.61 9.45 1.16
CA ARG A 182 7.35 8.08 1.63
C ARG A 182 6.47 7.38 0.60
N LEU A 183 6.99 6.31 0.01
CA LEU A 183 6.26 5.51 -0.94
C LEU A 183 6.06 4.09 -0.40
N ASN A 184 4.82 3.64 -0.33
CA ASN A 184 4.49 2.24 -0.07
C ASN A 184 3.96 1.61 -1.35
N LEU A 185 4.70 0.64 -1.87
CA LEU A 185 4.29 -0.16 -3.00
C LEU A 185 4.19 -1.62 -2.61
N ARG A 186 3.46 -2.35 -3.43
CA ARG A 186 3.35 -3.78 -3.34
C ARG A 186 4.01 -4.43 -4.53
N ALA A 187 4.84 -5.43 -4.24
CA ALA A 187 5.54 -6.17 -5.26
C ALA A 187 5.54 -7.67 -4.96
N ARG A 188 5.76 -8.45 -6.01
CA ARG A 188 5.86 -9.90 -5.98
C ARG A 188 7.30 -10.30 -6.28
N VAL A 189 7.84 -11.19 -5.48
CA VAL A 189 9.17 -11.78 -5.73
C VAL A 189 9.10 -12.63 -7.00
N LEU A 190 9.93 -12.31 -7.98
CA LEU A 190 10.16 -13.14 -9.16
C LEU A 190 11.30 -14.12 -8.91
N THR A 191 12.44 -13.61 -8.47
CA THR A 191 13.64 -14.39 -8.14
C THR A 191 14.27 -13.91 -6.84
N SER A 192 14.97 -14.82 -6.16
CA SER A 192 15.72 -14.56 -4.94
C SER A 192 17.03 -15.34 -5.01
N GLU A 193 18.13 -14.64 -5.25
CA GLU A 193 19.44 -15.23 -5.46
C GLU A 193 20.38 -14.87 -4.31
N PRO A 194 21.11 -15.83 -3.71
CA PRO A 194 22.10 -15.50 -2.70
C PRO A 194 23.26 -14.71 -3.32
N LYS A 195 23.70 -13.67 -2.61
CA LYS A 195 24.82 -12.81 -2.98
C LYS A 195 25.77 -12.70 -1.79
N GLN A 196 27.03 -13.09 -2.00
CA GLN A 196 28.08 -12.77 -1.04
C GLN A 196 28.56 -11.35 -1.28
N ASN A 197 28.55 -10.55 -0.22
CA ASN A 197 29.15 -9.23 -0.24
C ASN A 197 30.67 -9.36 -0.04
N PRO A 198 31.47 -8.39 -0.52
CA PRO A 198 32.93 -8.39 -0.35
C PRO A 198 33.39 -8.42 1.11
N ASP A 199 32.55 -7.97 2.03
CA ASP A 199 32.79 -7.97 3.48
C ASP A 199 32.48 -9.33 4.16
N GLY A 200 32.12 -10.35 3.37
CA GLY A 200 31.78 -11.69 3.86
C GLY A 200 30.35 -11.82 4.37
N THR A 201 29.55 -10.75 4.38
CA THR A 201 28.14 -10.84 4.73
C THR A 201 27.33 -11.50 3.61
N SER A 202 26.32 -12.28 4.00
CA SER A 202 25.39 -12.87 3.04
C SER A 202 24.18 -11.97 2.87
N ALA A 203 23.88 -11.63 1.63
CA ALA A 203 22.66 -10.94 1.24
C ALA A 203 21.90 -11.77 0.19
N TYR A 204 20.71 -11.33 -0.15
CA TYR A 204 19.91 -11.87 -1.23
C TYR A 204 19.62 -10.75 -2.22
N LEU A 205 19.73 -11.07 -3.49
CA LEU A 205 19.34 -10.22 -4.60
C LEU A 205 17.94 -10.64 -5.04
N LEU A 206 16.97 -9.74 -4.85
CA LEU A 206 15.58 -9.96 -5.20
C LEU A 206 15.24 -9.20 -6.47
N THR A 207 14.71 -9.91 -7.47
CA THR A 207 13.97 -9.27 -8.55
C THR A 207 12.50 -9.28 -8.18
N VAL A 208 11.87 -8.12 -8.13
CA VAL A 208 10.45 -7.97 -7.79
C VAL A 208 9.67 -7.31 -8.92
N GLU A 209 8.40 -7.65 -9.05
CA GLU A 209 7.45 -7.06 -10.01
C GLU A 209 6.30 -6.41 -9.25
N PHE A 210 5.98 -5.16 -9.56
CA PHE A 210 4.94 -4.42 -8.86
C PHE A 210 3.55 -4.97 -9.19
N GLU A 211 2.70 -5.09 -8.17
CA GLU A 211 1.32 -5.57 -8.31
C GLU A 211 0.34 -4.40 -8.51
N HIS A 212 0.80 -3.35 -9.19
CA HIS A 212 0.04 -2.15 -9.53
C HIS A 212 -0.06 -1.98 -11.05
N LEU A 213 -0.97 -1.11 -11.51
CA LEU A 213 -1.07 -0.77 -12.93
C LEU A 213 0.17 -0.01 -13.38
N GLU A 214 0.81 -0.48 -14.44
CA GLU A 214 2.05 0.12 -14.96
C GLU A 214 1.84 1.58 -15.39
N SER A 215 0.70 1.90 -16.01
CA SER A 215 0.35 3.28 -16.36
C SER A 215 0.23 4.19 -15.12
N ALA A 216 -0.33 3.68 -14.03
CA ALA A 216 -0.43 4.41 -12.78
C ALA A 216 0.97 4.65 -12.19
N LEU A 217 1.83 3.62 -12.18
CA LEU A 217 3.22 3.76 -11.74
C LEU A 217 4.00 4.77 -12.59
N ARG A 218 3.86 4.73 -13.93
CA ARG A 218 4.51 5.67 -14.85
C ARG A 218 4.07 7.11 -14.60
N ASN A 219 2.76 7.35 -14.56
CA ASN A 219 2.21 8.70 -14.34
C ASN A 219 2.66 9.25 -12.98
N TRP A 220 2.61 8.41 -11.94
CA TRP A 220 3.02 8.78 -10.60
C TRP A 220 4.53 9.05 -10.50
N THR A 221 5.36 8.20 -11.12
CA THR A 221 6.80 8.42 -11.23
C THR A 221 7.11 9.73 -11.95
N GLN A 222 6.46 10.02 -13.07
CA GLN A 222 6.67 11.27 -13.81
C GLN A 222 6.34 12.48 -12.96
N TRP A 223 5.21 12.42 -12.23
CA TRP A 223 4.82 13.47 -11.30
C TRP A 223 5.88 13.67 -10.21
N LEU A 224 6.38 12.60 -9.59
CA LEU A 224 7.43 12.70 -8.57
C LEU A 224 8.76 13.22 -9.10
N LEU A 225 9.17 12.78 -10.29
CA LEU A 225 10.40 13.27 -10.92
C LEU A 225 10.34 14.79 -11.13
N ALA A 226 9.17 15.34 -11.46
CA ALA A 226 8.97 16.78 -11.60
C ALA A 226 9.08 17.56 -10.27
N GLN A 227 8.96 16.88 -9.11
CA GLN A 227 9.09 17.50 -7.78
C GLN A 227 10.52 17.46 -7.24
N ILE A 228 11.43 16.73 -7.88
CA ILE A 228 12.81 16.59 -7.41
C ILE A 228 13.65 17.74 -8.00
N PRO A 229 14.32 18.54 -7.16
CA PRO A 229 15.20 19.60 -7.65
C PRO A 229 16.28 19.04 -8.58
N ASP A 230 16.43 19.65 -9.75
CA ASP A 230 17.60 19.44 -10.59
C ASP A 230 18.79 20.16 -9.96
N GLU A 231 19.47 19.48 -9.02
CA GLU A 231 20.72 19.98 -8.41
C GLU A 231 21.85 20.13 -9.45
N LYS A 232 21.71 19.47 -10.58
CA LYS A 232 22.50 19.68 -11.79
C LYS A 232 21.46 19.98 -12.86
N GLY A 233 21.62 21.07 -13.62
CA GLY A 233 20.70 21.47 -14.68
C GLY A 233 20.37 20.34 -15.68
N PRO A 234 19.50 20.58 -16.67
CA PRO A 234 18.89 19.54 -17.49
C PRO A 234 19.91 18.46 -17.88
N LEU A 235 19.61 17.22 -17.50
CA LEU A 235 20.45 16.07 -17.82
C LEU A 235 20.84 16.13 -19.31
N PRO A 236 22.13 16.00 -19.67
CA PRO A 236 22.55 15.96 -21.06
C PRO A 236 21.70 14.96 -21.83
N SER A 237 21.35 15.25 -23.08
CA SER A 237 20.58 14.33 -23.95
C SER A 237 21.16 12.91 -24.03
N ASP A 238 22.45 12.79 -23.71
CA ASP A 238 23.25 11.58 -23.80
C ASP A 238 23.47 10.91 -22.43
N TYR A 239 22.80 11.38 -21.37
CA TYR A 239 22.90 10.80 -20.03
C TYR A 239 22.23 9.42 -20.01
N GLN A 240 23.04 8.38 -20.17
CA GLN A 240 22.60 7.01 -19.94
C GLN A 240 22.46 6.80 -18.44
N TYR A 241 21.24 6.46 -18.01
CA TYR A 241 21.03 5.95 -16.66
C TYR A 241 21.97 4.76 -16.44
N PRO A 242 22.73 4.72 -15.33
CA PRO A 242 23.57 3.57 -15.04
C PRO A 242 22.73 2.29 -15.04
N PRO A 243 23.33 1.13 -15.38
CA PRO A 243 22.64 -0.15 -15.34
C PRO A 243 21.99 -0.35 -13.96
N ALA A 244 20.85 -1.04 -13.91
CA ALA A 244 20.06 -1.22 -12.68
C ALA A 244 20.92 -1.77 -11.53
N VAL A 245 21.41 -0.89 -10.66
CA VAL A 245 22.15 -1.26 -9.45
C VAL A 245 21.13 -1.67 -8.40
N ALA A 246 21.36 -2.81 -7.75
CA ALA A 246 20.50 -3.26 -6.68
C ALA A 246 20.45 -2.22 -5.56
N ILE A 247 19.24 -1.75 -5.22
CA ILE A 247 19.07 -0.76 -4.16
C ILE A 247 19.16 -1.50 -2.81
N PRO A 248 20.01 -1.03 -1.87
CA PRO A 248 20.09 -1.65 -0.55
C PRO A 248 18.77 -1.48 0.21
N ALA A 249 18.33 -2.56 0.86
CA ALA A 249 17.11 -2.54 1.64
C ALA A 249 17.25 -3.28 2.97
N GLN A 250 16.51 -2.80 3.95
CA GLN A 250 16.40 -3.36 5.29
C GLN A 250 15.05 -4.04 5.46
N ILE A 251 14.99 -5.06 6.31
CA ILE A 251 13.72 -5.74 6.60
C ILE A 251 13.12 -5.09 7.83
N ILE A 252 11.92 -4.55 7.70
CA ILE A 252 11.12 -4.13 8.84
C ILE A 252 10.03 -5.18 9.06
N LEU A 253 10.13 -5.92 10.16
CA LEU A 253 8.98 -6.67 10.67
C LEU A 253 8.04 -5.65 11.32
N ALA A 254 7.15 -5.05 10.52
CA ALA A 254 6.38 -3.88 10.93
C ALA A 254 5.49 -4.15 12.16
N LYS A 255 5.88 -3.58 13.30
CA LYS A 255 5.01 -3.21 14.43
C LYS A 255 4.87 -1.68 14.42
N ASP A 256 4.12 -1.12 13.48
CA ASP A 256 3.85 0.32 13.48
C ASP A 256 2.35 0.59 13.48
N THR A 257 1.89 1.27 14.52
CA THR A 257 0.67 2.07 14.55
C THR A 257 0.88 3.28 13.64
N ARG A 258 0.17 3.33 12.52
CA ARG A 258 0.16 4.48 11.58
C ARG A 258 -1.02 5.38 11.88
N SER A 259 -0.88 6.67 11.57
CA SER A 259 -1.96 7.65 11.70
C SER A 259 -3.02 7.45 10.59
N ALA A 260 -4.26 7.90 10.83
CA ALA A 260 -5.34 7.87 9.86
C ALA A 260 -5.02 8.65 8.57
N LEU A 261 -4.28 9.75 8.68
CA LEU A 261 -3.73 10.50 7.56
C LEU A 261 -2.70 9.72 6.77
N GLU A 262 -1.75 9.06 7.44
CA GLU A 262 -0.73 8.24 6.77
C GLU A 262 -1.32 7.02 6.07
N LEU A 263 -2.44 6.49 6.58
CA LEU A 263 -3.15 5.34 6.02
C LEU A 263 -4.15 5.71 4.92
N GLY A 264 -4.86 6.82 5.10
CA GLY A 264 -6.04 7.16 4.31
C GLY A 264 -5.81 8.24 3.26
N PHE A 265 -4.87 9.16 3.52
CA PHE A 265 -4.68 10.38 2.73
C PHE A 265 -3.18 10.68 2.53
N PRO A 266 -2.39 9.72 2.02
CA PRO A 266 -0.96 9.92 1.84
C PRO A 266 -0.67 11.08 0.88
N GLU A 267 -1.54 11.33 -0.11
CA GLU A 267 -1.42 12.48 -1.01
C GLU A 267 -1.55 13.80 -0.24
N ALA A 268 -2.52 13.90 0.67
CA ALA A 268 -2.68 15.08 1.50
C ALA A 268 -1.53 15.29 2.47
N MET A 269 -1.01 14.21 3.05
CA MET A 269 0.22 14.26 3.84
C MET A 269 1.37 14.79 3.01
N ASN A 270 1.55 14.31 1.78
CA ASN A 270 2.59 14.83 0.89
C ASN A 270 2.40 16.33 0.63
N TYR A 271 1.17 16.79 0.37
CA TYR A 271 0.89 18.22 0.21
C TYR A 271 1.25 19.02 1.47
N LEU A 272 0.76 18.64 2.65
CA LEU A 272 1.08 19.32 3.91
C LEU A 272 2.58 19.36 4.20
N ILE A 273 3.26 18.25 3.90
CA ILE A 273 4.70 18.13 4.08
C ILE A 273 5.47 19.08 3.14
N THR A 274 5.00 19.34 1.92
CA THR A 274 5.69 20.28 1.00
C THR A 274 5.72 21.71 1.54
N ALA A 275 4.67 22.12 2.24
CA ALA A 275 4.54 23.46 2.81
C ALA A 275 4.99 23.55 4.29
N TRP A 276 5.49 22.46 4.87
CA TRP A 276 5.89 22.42 6.26
C TRP A 276 7.07 23.35 6.56
N GLY A 277 6.92 24.20 7.57
CA GLY A 277 7.89 25.23 7.95
C GLY A 277 7.64 26.64 7.40
N ASP A 278 6.66 26.81 6.51
CA ASP A 278 6.24 28.12 5.99
C ASP A 278 4.75 28.36 6.35
N ALA A 279 4.46 29.37 7.17
CA ALA A 279 3.12 29.68 7.65
C ALA A 279 2.13 30.04 6.53
N GLU A 280 2.58 30.76 5.50
CA GLU A 280 1.70 31.17 4.39
C GLU A 280 1.46 30.01 3.43
N ALA A 281 2.53 29.31 3.02
CA ALA A 281 2.40 28.17 2.14
C ALA A 281 1.57 27.05 2.78
N PHE A 282 1.73 26.82 4.08
CA PHE A 282 0.98 25.79 4.80
C PHE A 282 -0.49 26.14 4.89
N ASP A 283 -0.86 27.39 5.21
CA ASP A 283 -2.28 27.80 5.25
C ASP A 283 -2.93 27.70 3.85
N ILE A 284 -2.21 28.03 2.78
CA ILE A 284 -2.72 27.86 1.40
C ILE A 284 -3.00 26.39 1.10
N VAL A 285 -2.02 25.51 1.33
CA VAL A 285 -2.15 24.07 1.07
C VAL A 285 -3.23 23.47 1.96
N PHE A 286 -3.25 23.82 3.24
CA PHE A 286 -4.25 23.36 4.19
C PHE A 286 -5.65 23.78 3.74
N ARG A 287 -5.87 25.05 3.40
CA ARG A 287 -7.18 25.49 2.88
C ARG A 287 -7.56 24.79 1.59
N GLN A 288 -6.60 24.52 0.70
CA GLN A 288 -6.86 23.76 -0.52
C GLN A 288 -7.28 22.31 -0.22
N LEU A 289 -6.73 21.67 0.82
CA LEU A 289 -7.11 20.33 1.26
C LEU A 289 -8.50 20.29 1.91
N ILE A 290 -8.91 21.39 2.56
CA ILE A 290 -10.18 21.49 3.29
C ILE A 290 -11.32 21.99 2.38
N PHE A 291 -11.04 22.94 1.49
CA PHE A 291 -12.04 23.69 0.72
C PHE A 291 -11.85 23.63 -0.80
N GLY A 292 -10.73 23.09 -1.29
CA GLY A 292 -10.43 23.07 -2.73
C GLY A 292 -11.19 21.97 -3.48
N GLU A 293 -11.55 22.24 -4.74
CA GLU A 293 -12.27 21.30 -5.62
C GLU A 293 -11.50 19.99 -5.92
N SER A 294 -10.19 19.97 -5.65
CA SER A 294 -9.31 18.82 -5.88
C SER A 294 -9.50 17.65 -4.90
N PHE A 295 -10.16 17.88 -3.76
CA PHE A 295 -10.58 16.84 -2.83
C PHE A 295 -12.05 17.05 -2.54
N THR A 296 -12.93 16.14 -2.99
CA THR A 296 -14.35 16.25 -2.69
C THR A 296 -14.52 16.30 -1.17
N THR A 297 -15.14 17.36 -0.67
CA THR A 297 -15.35 17.70 0.76
C THR A 297 -16.06 16.61 1.59
N GLU A 298 -16.43 15.49 0.97
CA GLU A 298 -17.09 14.32 1.56
C GLU A 298 -16.13 13.19 2.01
N THR A 299 -14.80 13.37 1.90
CA THR A 299 -13.85 12.22 1.97
C THR A 299 -13.01 12.07 3.24
N TRP A 300 -12.93 13.06 4.13
CA TRP A 300 -12.13 12.93 5.37
C TRP A 300 -12.81 12.03 6.39
N THR A 301 -12.11 11.00 6.88
CA THR A 301 -12.63 10.24 8.03
C THR A 301 -12.51 11.08 9.31
N PRO A 302 -13.35 10.84 10.34
CA PRO A 302 -13.28 11.59 11.60
C PRO A 302 -11.86 11.61 12.20
N GLU A 303 -11.17 10.47 12.14
CA GLU A 303 -9.81 10.34 12.66
C GLU A 303 -8.80 11.16 11.85
N ALA A 304 -8.89 11.13 10.52
CA ALA A 304 -8.04 11.93 9.65
C ALA A 304 -8.29 13.43 9.82
N TRP A 305 -9.54 13.81 10.08
CA TRP A 305 -9.91 15.19 10.37
C TRP A 305 -9.31 15.70 11.69
N GLU A 306 -9.38 14.90 12.75
CA GLU A 306 -8.74 15.24 14.02
C GLU A 306 -7.22 15.32 13.91
N GLU A 307 -6.60 14.44 13.13
CA GLU A 307 -5.17 14.53 12.84
C GLU A 307 -4.80 15.76 12.01
N LEU A 308 -5.64 16.17 11.04
CA LEU A 308 -5.43 17.43 10.29
C LEU A 308 -5.46 18.64 11.21
N LYS A 309 -6.46 18.72 12.10
CA LYS A 309 -6.53 19.79 13.11
C LYS A 309 -5.30 19.80 13.99
N PHE A 310 -4.89 18.62 14.47
CA PHE A 310 -3.70 18.48 15.29
C PHE A 310 -2.45 18.97 14.55
N LEU A 311 -2.25 18.57 13.28
CA LEU A 311 -1.13 19.03 12.46
C LEU A 311 -1.16 20.54 12.24
N GLN A 312 -2.33 21.14 12.06
CA GLN A 312 -2.47 22.58 11.93
C GLN A 312 -2.10 23.30 13.22
N SER A 313 -2.63 22.88 14.37
CA SER A 313 -2.29 23.46 15.67
C SER A 313 -0.80 23.35 15.96
N LEU A 314 -0.21 22.18 15.69
CA LEU A 314 1.22 21.95 15.86
C LEU A 314 2.07 22.85 14.95
N HIS A 315 1.65 23.05 13.70
CA HIS A 315 2.34 23.92 12.76
C HIS A 315 2.24 25.39 13.20
N GLU A 316 1.05 25.85 13.58
CA GLU A 316 0.81 27.21 14.07
C GLU A 316 1.63 27.50 15.33
N GLU A 317 1.75 26.55 16.26
CA GLU A 317 2.58 26.67 17.45
C GLU A 317 4.07 26.78 17.10
N ALA A 318 4.54 25.99 16.13
CA ALA A 318 5.95 25.92 15.77
C ALA A 318 6.42 27.08 14.87
N TYR A 319 5.58 27.53 13.94
CA TYR A 319 5.95 28.46 12.86
C TYR A 319 5.10 29.74 12.83
N GLY A 320 4.11 29.84 13.71
CA GLY A 320 3.18 30.96 13.77
C GLY A 320 2.00 30.84 12.81
N VAL A 321 1.03 31.74 12.98
CA VAL A 321 -0.20 31.79 12.16
C VAL A 321 0.03 32.69 10.93
N SER A 322 -0.47 32.30 9.75
CA SER A 322 -0.45 33.12 8.52
C SER A 322 -1.17 34.47 8.71
N GLU A 323 -0.82 35.50 7.95
CA GLU A 323 -1.52 36.79 8.01
C GLU A 323 -2.99 36.64 7.58
N GLY A 324 -3.23 35.85 6.53
CA GLY A 324 -4.59 35.56 6.04
C GLY A 324 -5.48 34.90 7.09
N ARG A 325 -4.90 34.15 8.03
CA ARG A 325 -5.63 33.48 9.12
C ARG A 325 -5.73 34.33 10.37
N ARG A 326 -4.70 35.13 10.71
CA ARG A 326 -4.79 36.17 11.75
C ARG A 326 -5.91 37.16 11.46
N LEU A 327 -6.08 37.56 10.19
CA LEU A 327 -7.16 38.44 9.77
C LEU A 327 -8.53 37.79 9.95
N MET A 328 -8.69 36.49 9.63
CA MET A 328 -9.94 35.77 9.88
C MET A 328 -10.26 35.65 11.37
N LEU A 329 -9.28 35.28 12.20
CA LEU A 329 -9.46 35.14 13.65
C LEU A 329 -9.88 36.46 14.32
N ARG A 330 -9.31 37.59 13.86
CA ARG A 330 -9.73 38.94 14.30
C ARG A 330 -11.16 39.29 13.91
N ILE A 331 -11.64 38.80 12.76
CA ILE A 331 -13.00 39.04 12.28
C ILE A 331 -14.02 38.15 13.01
N THR A 332 -13.65 36.92 13.36
CA THR A 332 -14.54 35.97 14.07
C THR A 332 -14.51 36.12 15.60
N GLY A 333 -13.65 36.98 16.14
CA GLY A 333 -13.54 37.23 17.59
C GLY A 333 -12.96 36.05 18.38
N GLN A 334 -12.30 35.12 17.70
CA GLN A 334 -11.53 34.05 18.36
C GLN A 334 -10.08 34.51 18.49
N GLU A 335 -9.59 34.67 19.72
CA GLU A 335 -8.16 34.89 19.94
C GLU A 335 -7.36 33.63 19.57
N PRO A 336 -6.17 33.79 18.97
CA PRO A 336 -5.25 32.67 18.79
C PRO A 336 -4.76 32.20 20.16
N PHE A 337 -4.79 30.88 20.39
CA PHE A 337 -4.25 30.25 21.60
C PHE A 337 -2.74 30.43 21.72
#